data_AF-A0A833PC65-F1
#
_entry.id   AF-A0A833PC65-F1
#
_cell.length_a   1.000
_cell.length_b   1.000
_cell.length_c   1.000
_cell.angle_alpha   90.00
_cell.angle_beta   90.00
_cell.angle_gamma   90.00
#
_symmetry.space_group_name_H-M   'P 1'
#
loop_
_entity.id
_entity.type
_entity.pdbx_description
1 polymer ?
#
loop_
_entity_poly.entity_id
_entity_poly.type
_entity_poly.pdbx_seq_one_letter_code
_entity_poly.pdbx_strand_id
1 'polypeptide(L)'
;MAHEYKAKGDDYSAILAQSLGDRFAEAFAEHLHERIRKEFWGYQADEQLSNEELIKEKYVGIRPAPGYPACPEHSEKASLFDWLGTTDKIGTQLTSSFAMWPPSSVSGFYYANPQSEYFNVGKIALDQLEDYAKRKNWTLDEAKRWLAPNLDDSVS
;
A
#
# COMPACT_ATOMS: atom_id res chain seq x y z
N MET A 1 -4.45 21.33 -10.52
CA MET A 1 -5.63 20.95 -11.35
C MET A 1 -6.93 20.84 -10.57
N ALA A 2 -7.20 19.81 -9.75
CA ALA A 2 -8.51 19.68 -9.07
C ALA A 2 -8.85 20.88 -8.17
N HIS A 3 -7.86 21.39 -7.41
CA HIS A 3 -8.02 22.61 -6.62
C HIS A 3 -8.35 23.85 -7.47
N GLU A 4 -7.80 23.95 -8.68
CA GLU A 4 -8.07 25.06 -9.60
C GLU A 4 -9.50 25.01 -10.16
N TYR A 5 -10.01 23.82 -10.50
CA TYR A 5 -11.41 23.65 -10.91
C TYR A 5 -12.36 24.02 -9.79
N LYS A 6 -12.09 23.53 -8.56
CA LYS A 6 -12.89 23.87 -7.39
C LYS A 6 -12.89 25.37 -7.07
N ALA A 7 -11.73 26.03 -7.19
CA ALA A 7 -11.62 27.48 -6.99
C ALA A 7 -12.43 28.30 -8.02
N LYS A 8 -12.74 27.72 -9.18
CA LYS A 8 -13.59 28.32 -10.22
C LYS A 8 -15.07 27.93 -10.10
N GLY A 9 -15.45 27.16 -9.08
CA GLY A 9 -16.81 26.64 -8.91
C GLY A 9 -17.17 25.49 -9.85
N ASP A 10 -16.19 24.86 -10.48
CA ASP A 10 -16.39 23.68 -11.34
C ASP A 10 -16.13 22.39 -10.54
N ASP A 11 -17.09 22.02 -9.72
CA ASP A 11 -17.00 20.82 -8.87
C ASP A 11 -16.97 19.53 -9.70
N TYR A 12 -17.64 19.50 -10.86
CA TYR A 12 -17.66 18.34 -11.74
C TYR A 12 -16.25 18.01 -12.25
N SER A 13 -15.56 18.99 -12.83
CA SER A 13 -14.19 18.78 -13.32
C SER A 13 -13.21 18.50 -12.19
N ALA A 14 -13.43 19.07 -10.99
CA ALA A 14 -12.61 18.77 -9.83
C ALA A 14 -12.72 17.29 -9.41
N ILE A 15 -13.93 16.75 -9.33
CA ILE A 15 -14.20 15.34 -8.99
C ILE A 15 -13.68 14.41 -10.10
N LEU A 16 -13.89 14.78 -11.36
CA LEU A 16 -13.41 14.00 -12.50
C LEU A 16 -11.88 13.92 -12.52
N ALA A 17 -11.19 15.04 -12.29
CA ALA A 17 -9.73 15.06 -12.22
C ALA A 17 -9.17 14.20 -11.07
N GLN A 18 -9.81 14.23 -9.90
CA GLN A 18 -9.42 13.36 -8.78
C GLN A 18 -9.64 11.88 -9.11
N SER A 19 -10.82 11.54 -9.64
CA SER A 19 -11.16 10.17 -10.05
C SER A 19 -10.17 9.62 -11.08
N LEU A 20 -9.81 10.43 -12.09
CA LEU A 20 -8.81 10.05 -13.09
C LEU A 20 -7.43 9.86 -12.47
N GLY A 21 -7.02 10.74 -11.53
CA GLY A 21 -5.77 10.58 -10.78
C GLY A 21 -5.69 9.22 -10.10
N ASP A 22 -6.76 8.82 -9.40
CA ASP A 22 -6.81 7.53 -8.72
C ASP A 22 -6.77 6.35 -9.71
N ARG A 23 -7.42 6.46 -10.87
CA ARG A 23 -7.34 5.43 -11.91
C ARG A 23 -5.95 5.32 -12.50
N PHE A 24 -5.24 6.43 -12.70
CA PHE A 24 -3.86 6.40 -13.19
C PHE A 24 -2.89 5.83 -12.16
N ALA A 25 -3.05 6.14 -10.88
CA ALA A 25 -2.21 5.59 -9.82
C ALA A 25 -2.32 4.06 -9.76
N GLU A 26 -3.54 3.52 -9.80
CA GLU A 26 -3.78 2.07 -9.82
C GLU A 26 -3.31 1.40 -11.11
N ALA A 27 -3.58 2.02 -12.28
CA ALA A 27 -3.11 1.50 -13.55
C ALA A 27 -1.58 1.45 -13.62
N PHE A 28 -0.91 2.45 -13.05
CA PHE A 28 0.55 2.47 -12.97
C PHE A 28 1.07 1.38 -12.02
N ALA A 29 0.40 1.15 -10.88
CA ALA A 29 0.77 0.06 -9.97
C ALA A 29 0.64 -1.31 -10.64
N GLU A 30 -0.44 -1.58 -11.38
CA GLU A 30 -0.63 -2.84 -12.11
C GLU A 30 0.44 -3.02 -13.20
N HIS A 31 0.68 -1.98 -14.00
CA HIS A 31 1.67 -2.03 -15.07
C HIS A 31 3.10 -2.17 -14.55
N LEU A 32 3.45 -1.46 -13.48
CA LEU A 32 4.76 -1.61 -12.83
C LEU A 32 4.93 -3.01 -12.25
N HIS A 33 3.89 -3.57 -11.63
CA HIS A 33 3.93 -4.94 -11.14
C HIS A 33 4.17 -5.93 -12.28
N GLU A 34 3.44 -5.82 -13.40
CA GLU A 34 3.66 -6.63 -14.60
C GLU A 34 5.12 -6.55 -15.07
N ARG A 35 5.68 -5.34 -15.19
CA ARG A 35 7.08 -5.14 -15.57
C ARG A 35 8.06 -5.71 -14.55
N ILE A 36 7.74 -5.71 -13.26
CA ILE A 36 8.58 -6.36 -12.25
C ILE A 36 8.59 -7.87 -12.47
N ARG A 37 7.43 -8.50 -12.69
CA ARG A 37 7.35 -9.94 -12.94
C ARG A 37 8.11 -10.36 -14.21
N LYS A 38 8.01 -9.55 -15.27
CA LYS A 38 8.55 -9.87 -16.60
C LYS A 38 9.98 -9.40 -16.84
N GLU A 39 10.32 -8.21 -16.35
CA GLU A 39 11.56 -7.51 -16.72
C GLU A 39 12.51 -7.30 -15.53
N PHE A 40 12.07 -6.60 -14.48
CA PHE A 40 12.98 -6.16 -13.42
C PHE A 40 13.39 -7.28 -12.45
N TRP A 41 12.43 -8.14 -12.10
CA TRP A 41 12.69 -9.37 -11.34
C TRP A 41 12.73 -10.58 -12.28
N GLY A 42 11.86 -10.62 -13.28
CA GLY A 42 11.97 -11.58 -14.39
C GLY A 42 11.61 -13.02 -14.03
N TYR A 43 10.89 -13.26 -12.93
CA TYR A 43 10.47 -14.60 -12.52
C TYR A 43 9.28 -15.16 -13.34
N GLN A 44 8.66 -14.33 -14.19
CA GLN A 44 7.64 -14.69 -15.17
C GLN A 44 7.87 -13.96 -16.51
N ALA A 45 9.06 -14.10 -17.11
CA ALA A 45 9.43 -13.36 -18.33
C ALA A 45 8.49 -13.61 -19.53
N ASP A 46 7.95 -14.83 -19.65
CA ASP A 46 7.06 -15.23 -20.75
C ASP A 46 5.58 -14.99 -20.46
N GLU A 47 5.22 -14.26 -19.40
CA GLU A 47 3.83 -13.95 -19.03
C GLU A 47 3.11 -13.16 -20.13
N GLN A 48 1.96 -13.70 -20.57
CA GLN A 48 1.06 -13.09 -21.56
C GLN A 48 -0.36 -13.10 -21.03
N LEU A 49 -0.66 -12.20 -20.09
CA LEU A 49 -2.00 -12.04 -19.51
C LEU A 49 -2.75 -10.90 -20.18
N SER A 50 -4.05 -11.06 -20.38
CA SER A 50 -4.91 -9.93 -20.77
C SER A 50 -5.15 -8.98 -19.58
N ASN A 51 -5.60 -7.76 -19.85
CA ASN A 51 -5.97 -6.82 -18.78
C ASN A 51 -7.05 -7.40 -17.84
N GLU A 52 -7.99 -8.19 -18.36
CA GLU A 52 -9.03 -8.85 -17.57
C GLU A 52 -8.45 -9.93 -16.65
N GLU A 53 -7.36 -10.57 -17.07
CA GLU A 53 -6.65 -11.56 -16.28
C GLU A 53 -5.75 -10.94 -15.22
N LEU A 54 -5.15 -9.78 -15.51
CA LEU A 54 -4.45 -8.95 -14.53
C LEU A 54 -5.40 -8.49 -13.42
N ILE A 55 -6.59 -7.99 -13.77
CA ILE A 55 -7.63 -7.59 -12.79
C ILE A 55 -8.09 -8.79 -11.94
N LYS A 56 -8.11 -9.99 -12.51
CA LYS A 56 -8.41 -11.24 -11.79
C LYS A 56 -7.21 -11.82 -11.03
N GLU A 57 -6.09 -11.10 -11.00
CA GLU A 57 -4.85 -11.48 -10.31
C GLU A 57 -4.34 -12.87 -10.72
N LYS A 58 -4.48 -13.26 -12.00
CA LYS A 58 -4.03 -14.56 -12.50
C LYS A 58 -2.51 -14.73 -12.61
N TYR A 59 -1.75 -13.70 -12.26
CA TYR A 59 -0.29 -13.74 -12.24
C TYR A 59 0.24 -14.43 -10.99
N VAL A 60 1.54 -14.73 -11.01
CA VAL A 60 2.25 -15.32 -9.86
C VAL A 60 2.83 -14.21 -8.98
N GLY A 61 2.65 -14.35 -7.65
CA GLY A 61 3.13 -13.40 -6.66
C GLY A 61 2.08 -12.36 -6.25
N ILE A 62 2.39 -11.58 -5.21
CA ILE A 62 1.49 -10.56 -4.64
C ILE A 62 2.22 -9.23 -4.42
N ARG A 63 1.44 -8.15 -4.29
CA ARG A 63 1.95 -6.79 -4.07
C ARG A 63 1.32 -6.06 -2.86
N PRO A 64 1.41 -6.62 -1.64
CA PRO A 64 0.70 -6.10 -0.47
C PRO A 64 1.18 -4.69 -0.09
N ALA A 65 0.21 -3.85 0.23
CA ALA A 65 0.43 -2.48 0.67
C ALA A 65 0.19 -2.34 2.19
N PRO A 66 1.05 -1.64 2.94
CA PRO A 66 0.79 -1.41 4.36
C PRO A 66 -0.48 -0.57 4.59
N GLY A 67 -1.31 -1.02 5.53
CA GLY A 67 -2.67 -0.56 5.81
C GLY A 67 -3.78 -1.50 5.31
N TYR A 68 -3.46 -2.47 4.45
CA TYR A 68 -4.40 -3.50 4.03
C TYR A 68 -4.50 -4.63 5.06
N PRO A 69 -5.56 -5.46 5.06
CA PRO A 69 -5.73 -6.55 6.02
C PRO A 69 -4.55 -7.54 6.12
N ALA A 70 -3.79 -7.71 5.03
CA ALA A 70 -2.59 -8.56 4.99
C ALA A 70 -1.35 -7.92 5.64
N CYS A 71 -1.35 -6.60 5.80
CA CYS A 71 -0.28 -5.83 6.43
C CYS A 71 -0.91 -4.57 7.07
N PRO A 72 -1.63 -4.69 8.19
CA PRO A 72 -2.50 -3.62 8.69
C PRO A 72 -1.73 -2.42 9.27
N GLU A 73 -0.43 -2.57 9.54
CA GLU A 73 0.37 -1.58 10.22
C GLU A 73 0.83 -0.47 9.25
N HIS A 74 0.28 0.73 9.39
CA HIS A 74 0.49 1.80 8.43
C HIS A 74 1.92 2.38 8.42
N SER A 75 2.64 2.34 9.55
CA SER A 75 3.97 2.94 9.69
C SER A 75 5.04 2.27 8.85
N GLU A 76 4.83 1.02 8.41
CA GLU A 76 5.74 0.31 7.50
C GLU A 76 5.97 1.05 6.17
N LYS A 77 5.07 1.97 5.80
CA LYS A 77 5.30 2.89 4.66
C LYS A 77 6.54 3.77 4.86
N ALA A 78 6.88 4.13 6.09
CA ALA A 78 8.08 4.91 6.38
C ALA A 78 9.35 4.16 5.99
N SER A 79 9.47 2.89 6.37
CA SER A 79 10.59 2.03 5.96
C SER A 79 10.69 1.94 4.44
N LEU A 80 9.56 1.74 3.76
CA LEU A 80 9.52 1.67 2.30
C LEU A 80 9.99 2.98 1.64
N PHE A 81 9.54 4.13 2.16
CA PHE A 81 9.93 5.44 1.65
C PHE A 81 11.41 5.74 1.86
N ASP A 82 11.96 5.34 3.01
CA ASP A 82 13.38 5.46 3.34
C ASP A 82 14.24 4.62 2.39
N TRP A 83 13.93 3.33 2.24
CA TRP A 83 14.68 2.42 1.37
C TRP A 83 14.74 2.87 -0.08
N LEU A 84 13.63 3.45 -0.57
CA LEU A 84 13.52 3.90 -1.95
C LEU A 84 14.02 5.34 -2.15
N GLY A 85 14.19 6.12 -1.08
CA GLY A 85 14.42 7.57 -1.18
C GLY A 85 13.25 8.28 -1.89
N THR A 86 12.01 7.85 -1.60
CA THR A 86 10.81 8.21 -2.37
C THR A 86 10.58 9.71 -2.44
N THR A 87 10.66 10.40 -1.30
CA THR A 87 10.41 11.85 -1.23
C THR A 87 11.35 12.63 -2.15
N ASP A 88 12.64 12.29 -2.16
CA ASP A 88 13.63 13.00 -2.96
C ASP A 88 13.52 12.66 -4.46
N LYS A 89 13.19 11.41 -4.79
CA LYS A 89 13.14 10.94 -6.17
C LYS A 89 11.87 11.33 -6.91
N ILE A 90 10.71 11.27 -6.24
CA ILE A 90 9.40 11.46 -6.90
C ILE A 90 8.50 12.48 -6.19
N GLY A 91 8.95 13.08 -5.09
CA GLY A 91 8.20 14.15 -4.40
C GLY A 91 7.01 13.68 -3.56
N THR A 92 6.64 12.39 -3.62
CA THR A 92 5.57 11.83 -2.78
C THR A 92 6.01 11.82 -1.31
N GLN A 93 5.12 12.26 -0.42
CA GLN A 93 5.37 12.41 1.01
C GLN A 93 4.42 11.55 1.85
N LEU A 94 4.80 11.31 3.10
CA LEU A 94 3.92 10.72 4.11
C LEU A 94 3.43 11.80 5.07
N THR A 95 2.13 11.81 5.36
CA THR A 95 1.56 12.61 6.45
C THR A 95 1.93 12.04 7.81
N SER A 96 1.60 12.74 8.89
CA SER A 96 1.76 12.24 10.26
C SER A 96 0.95 10.97 10.57
N SER A 97 -0.07 10.67 9.75
CA SER A 97 -0.86 9.43 9.82
C SER A 97 -0.39 8.36 8.82
N PHE A 98 0.75 8.57 8.16
CA PHE A 98 1.28 7.73 7.08
C PHE A 98 0.36 7.62 5.86
N ALA A 99 -0.55 8.58 5.63
CA ALA A 99 -1.21 8.69 4.33
C ALA A 99 -0.21 9.25 3.31
N MET A 100 -0.33 8.85 2.05
CA MET A 100 0.53 9.38 0.98
C MET A 100 -0.03 10.68 0.42
N TRP A 101 0.87 11.61 0.10
CA TRP A 101 0.57 12.84 -0.61
C TRP A 101 1.44 12.95 -1.87
N PRO A 102 0.86 13.11 -3.07
CA PRO A 102 -0.57 13.30 -3.36
C PRO A 102 -1.44 12.06 -3.06
N PRO A 103 -2.77 12.21 -2.86
CA PRO A 103 -3.65 11.11 -2.47
C PRO A 103 -3.72 9.99 -3.51
N SER A 104 -3.65 10.35 -4.80
CA SER A 104 -3.54 9.42 -5.91
C SER A 104 -2.13 8.82 -5.99
N SER A 105 -1.80 7.99 -5.00
CA SER A 105 -0.51 7.29 -4.86
C SER A 105 -0.74 5.86 -4.41
N VAL A 106 0.11 4.94 -4.88
CA VAL A 106 0.13 3.53 -4.45
C VAL A 106 1.55 3.18 -4.03
N SER A 107 1.69 2.41 -2.94
CA SER A 107 2.97 1.87 -2.48
C SER A 107 2.76 0.51 -1.84
N GLY A 108 3.77 -0.35 -1.91
CA GLY A 108 3.69 -1.69 -1.35
C GLY A 108 4.98 -2.47 -1.56
N PHE A 109 4.93 -3.74 -1.15
CA PHE A 109 6.00 -4.70 -1.35
C PHE A 109 5.71 -5.57 -2.57
N TYR A 110 6.70 -6.33 -3.03
CA TYR A 110 6.52 -7.38 -4.03
C TYR A 110 7.00 -8.72 -3.46
N TYR A 111 6.19 -9.75 -3.58
CA TYR A 111 6.54 -11.13 -3.23
C TYR A 111 6.39 -12.02 -4.46
N ALA A 112 7.47 -12.72 -4.83
CA ALA A 112 7.52 -13.55 -6.03
C ALA A 112 7.18 -15.04 -5.79
N ASN A 113 6.99 -15.46 -4.53
CA ASN A 113 6.73 -16.86 -4.22
C ASN A 113 5.37 -17.30 -4.81
N PRO A 114 5.28 -18.40 -5.59
CA PRO A 114 4.02 -18.85 -6.16
C PRO A 114 2.94 -19.23 -5.15
N GLN A 115 3.30 -19.46 -3.90
CA GLN A 115 2.39 -19.77 -2.80
C GLN A 115 2.05 -18.54 -1.95
N SER A 116 2.52 -17.34 -2.32
CA SER A 116 2.14 -16.12 -1.61
C SER A 116 0.70 -15.76 -1.94
N GLU A 117 -0.11 -15.51 -0.91
CA GLU A 117 -1.51 -15.14 -1.05
C GLU A 117 -1.84 -13.99 -0.11
N TYR A 118 -2.86 -13.20 -0.46
CA TYR A 118 -3.42 -12.22 0.47
C TYR A 118 -4.24 -12.94 1.53
N PHE A 119 -3.78 -12.90 2.78
CA PHE A 119 -4.56 -13.37 3.92
C PHE A 119 -4.81 -12.21 4.87
N ASN A 120 -5.92 -12.26 5.61
CA ASN A 120 -6.19 -11.29 6.66
C ASN A 120 -5.45 -11.71 7.92
N VAL A 121 -4.64 -10.81 8.49
CA VAL A 121 -3.95 -11.04 9.78
C VAL A 121 -4.96 -11.31 10.90
N GLY A 122 -6.15 -10.70 10.82
CA GLY A 122 -7.20 -10.88 11.81
C GLY A 122 -6.89 -10.17 13.13
N LYS A 123 -7.38 -10.76 14.22
CA LYS A 123 -7.18 -10.24 15.58
C LYS A 123 -5.89 -10.79 16.19
N ILE A 124 -5.16 -9.95 16.91
CA ILE A 124 -3.90 -10.25 17.60
C ILE A 124 -4.08 -10.09 19.11
N ALA A 125 -3.43 -10.98 19.86
CA ALA A 125 -3.45 -10.97 21.31
C ALA A 125 -2.30 -10.13 21.90
N LEU A 126 -2.32 -9.96 23.23
CA LEU A 126 -1.37 -9.11 23.94
C LEU A 126 0.10 -9.53 23.73
N ASP A 127 0.38 -10.84 23.71
CA ASP A 127 1.74 -11.37 23.53
C ASP A 127 2.36 -10.97 22.19
N GLN A 128 1.59 -11.07 21.11
CA GLN A 128 2.01 -10.64 19.78
C GLN A 128 2.20 -9.13 19.72
N LEU A 129 1.32 -8.36 20.37
CA LEU A 129 1.43 -6.90 20.42
C LEU A 129 2.70 -6.47 21.15
N GLU A 130 3.02 -7.08 22.29
CA GLU A 130 4.21 -6.80 23.08
C GLU A 130 5.50 -7.15 22.32
N ASP A 131 5.52 -8.30 21.63
CA ASP A 131 6.63 -8.69 20.78
C ASP A 131 6.84 -7.70 19.62
N TYR A 132 5.75 -7.29 18.96
CA TYR A 132 5.81 -6.32 17.87
C TYR A 132 6.31 -4.95 18.34
N ALA A 133 5.82 -4.47 19.48
CA ALA A 133 6.27 -3.21 20.08
C ALA A 133 7.80 -3.24 20.35
N LYS A 134 8.32 -4.35 20.89
CA LYS A 134 9.77 -4.53 21.09
C LYS A 134 10.54 -4.47 19.78
N ARG A 135 10.10 -5.17 18.74
CA ARG A 135 10.76 -5.17 17.42
C ARG A 135 10.77 -3.80 16.75
N LYS A 136 9.70 -3.01 16.92
CA LYS A 136 9.57 -1.65 16.40
C LYS A 136 10.23 -0.58 17.29
N ASN A 137 10.72 -0.97 18.46
CA ASN A 137 11.17 -0.05 19.51
C ASN A 137 10.10 0.99 19.86
N TRP A 138 8.87 0.52 20.04
CA TRP A 138 7.70 1.32 20.44
C TRP A 138 7.30 1.03 21.88
N THR A 139 6.63 2.01 22.48
CA THR A 139 5.82 1.76 23.67
C THR A 139 4.61 0.89 23.34
N LEU A 140 4.08 0.19 24.35
CA LEU A 140 2.88 -0.61 24.17
C LEU A 140 1.68 0.25 23.74
N ASP A 141 1.56 1.47 24.26
CA ASP A 141 0.48 2.40 23.91
C ASP A 141 0.56 2.86 22.44
N GLU A 142 1.77 3.09 21.92
CA GLU A 142 1.97 3.38 20.49
C GLU A 142 1.57 2.20 19.61
N ALA A 143 1.96 0.99 19.99
CA ALA A 143 1.56 -0.22 19.27
C ALA A 143 0.04 -0.41 19.31
N LYS A 144 -0.60 -0.23 20.48
CA LYS A 144 -2.07 -0.26 20.63
C LYS A 144 -2.75 0.75 19.71
N ARG A 145 -2.21 1.97 19.61
CA ARG A 145 -2.77 3.02 18.75
C ARG A 145 -2.74 2.63 17.27
N TRP A 146 -1.62 2.12 16.76
CA TRP A 146 -1.48 1.80 15.33
C TRP A 146 -2.21 0.52 14.93
N LEU A 147 -2.27 -0.47 15.83
CA LEU A 147 -2.89 -1.76 15.58
C LEU A 147 -4.29 -1.89 16.19
N ALA A 148 -4.90 -0.79 16.67
CA ALA A 148 -6.21 -0.78 17.32
C ALA A 148 -7.30 -1.61 16.60
N PRO A 149 -7.44 -1.56 15.25
CA PRO A 149 -8.44 -2.36 14.54
C PRO A 149 -8.21 -3.88 14.67
N ASN A 150 -6.97 -4.29 14.91
CA ASN A 150 -6.54 -5.68 14.97
C ASN A 150 -6.41 -6.23 16.39
N LEU A 151 -6.68 -5.48 17.45
CA LEU A 151 -6.57 -6.00 18.81
C LEU A 151 -7.78 -6.88 19.16
N ASP A 152 -7.52 -8.01 19.83
CA ASP A 152 -8.55 -8.83 20.47
C ASP A 152 -8.90 -8.34 21.88
N ASP A 153 -9.84 -9.03 22.54
CA ASP A 153 -10.35 -8.64 23.85
C ASP A 153 -9.31 -8.79 24.97
N SER A 154 -8.21 -9.52 24.77
CA SER A 154 -7.15 -9.72 25.77
C SER A 154 -6.28 -8.49 26.00
N VAL A 155 -6.35 -7.50 25.10
CA VAL A 155 -5.52 -6.29 25.11
C VAL A 155 -6.21 -5.11 25.81
N SER A 156 -7.47 -5.31 26.23
CA SER A 156 -8.30 -4.30 26.90
C SER A 156 -7.71 -3.78 28.21
#